data_AF-A0A7C3E338-F1
#
_entry.id   AF-A0A7C3E338-F1
#
_cell.length_a   1.000
_cell.length_b   1.000
_cell.length_c   1.000
_cell.angle_alpha   90.00
_cell.angle_beta   90.00
_cell.angle_gamma   90.00
#
_symmetry.space_group_name_H-M   'P 1'
#
loop_
_entity.id
_entity.type
_entity.pdbx_description
1 polymer ?
#
loop_
_entity_poly.entity_id
_entity_poly.type
_entity_poly.pdbx_seq_one_letter_code
_entity_poly.pdbx_strand_id
1 'polypeptide(L)'
;MAKVDFPESQTPFFNPTLYSSTQAELKKQKKTGKAVPVTPFTKLLETEDEPVVTSIPLPEGLSASEALQYLLDQVHTAGEELKEKPFHDQILRYKEAVRNFIKYVVDNTYTVEEKMSGTNILKRKKFTIIQVIDKKLDQLAAGILAGQANQIQILSKLDEIKGLLINLLQ
;
A
#
# COMPACT_ATOMS: atom_id res chain seq x y z
N MET A 1 -35.29 46.48 15.70
CA MET A 1 -35.52 45.75 14.43
C MET A 1 -34.62 46.37 13.37
N ALA A 2 -33.60 45.64 12.92
CA ALA A 2 -32.87 45.93 11.70
C ALA A 2 -32.46 44.58 11.09
N LYS A 3 -33.01 44.27 9.92
CA LYS A 3 -32.72 43.06 9.15
C LYS A 3 -31.40 43.29 8.42
N VAL A 4 -30.46 42.36 8.54
CA VAL A 4 -29.22 42.33 7.76
C VAL A 4 -29.47 41.45 6.56
N ASP A 5 -29.63 42.06 5.39
CA ASP A 5 -29.68 41.37 4.10
C ASP A 5 -28.28 40.91 3.70
N PHE A 6 -28.15 39.64 3.34
CA PHE A 6 -26.94 39.07 2.71
C PHE A 6 -27.21 38.90 1.21
N PRO A 7 -26.36 39.42 0.30
CA PRO A 7 -26.52 39.19 -1.13
C PRO A 7 -26.03 37.79 -1.55
N GLU A 8 -26.78 37.20 -2.48
CA GLU A 8 -26.67 35.84 -3.03
C GLU A 8 -25.34 35.51 -3.75
N SER A 9 -25.00 34.21 -3.63
CA SER A 9 -24.16 33.34 -4.47
C SER A 9 -23.42 33.94 -5.69
N GLN A 10 -22.10 33.97 -5.60
CA GLN A 10 -21.22 33.85 -6.76
C GLN A 10 -20.38 32.57 -6.62
N THR A 11 -20.66 31.58 -7.46
CA THR A 11 -19.76 30.46 -7.69
C THR A 11 -18.49 30.97 -8.39
N PRO A 12 -17.28 30.53 -8.03
CA PRO A 12 -16.09 30.95 -8.75
C PRO A 12 -16.07 30.27 -10.13
N PHE A 13 -16.29 31.06 -11.18
CA PHE A 13 -16.05 30.66 -12.56
C PHE A 13 -14.54 30.46 -12.77
N PHE A 14 -14.15 29.23 -13.10
CA PHE A 14 -12.79 28.89 -13.50
C PHE A 14 -12.51 29.49 -14.88
N ASN A 15 -11.63 30.49 -14.98
CA ASN A 15 -11.25 31.11 -16.26
C ASN A 15 -9.84 30.67 -16.68
N PRO A 16 -9.70 29.74 -17.65
CA PRO A 16 -8.42 29.11 -17.99
C PRO A 16 -7.48 29.98 -18.85
N THR A 17 -7.85 31.23 -19.15
CA THR A 17 -7.08 32.11 -20.06
C THR A 17 -6.02 32.98 -19.37
N LEU A 18 -5.93 32.96 -18.03
CA LEU A 18 -4.90 33.70 -17.29
C LEU A 18 -3.50 33.05 -17.29
N TYR A 19 -3.36 31.81 -17.78
CA TYR A 19 -2.09 31.10 -17.78
C TYR A 19 -1.19 31.38 -19.00
N SER A 20 -1.67 32.07 -20.05
CA SER A 20 -0.88 32.29 -21.26
C SER A 20 -0.15 33.64 -21.31
N SER A 21 -0.44 34.59 -20.42
CA SER A 21 0.15 35.93 -20.46
C SER A 21 1.47 36.07 -19.69
N THR A 22 1.85 35.13 -18.83
CA THR A 22 3.13 35.20 -18.08
C THR A 22 4.34 34.74 -18.89
N GLN A 23 4.15 34.16 -20.07
CA GLN A 23 5.26 33.72 -20.93
C GLN A 23 5.71 34.75 -21.97
N ALA A 24 5.00 35.87 -22.12
CA ALA A 24 5.33 36.88 -23.13
C ALA A 24 6.28 37.99 -22.65
N GLU A 25 6.49 38.17 -21.33
CA GLU A 25 7.30 39.29 -20.80
C GLU A 25 8.73 38.94 -20.33
N LEU A 26 9.13 37.66 -20.32
CA LEU A 26 10.47 37.26 -19.84
C LEU A 26 11.56 37.14 -20.93
N LYS A 27 11.28 37.59 -22.17
CA LYS A 27 12.26 37.60 -23.27
C LYS A 27 12.60 39.00 -23.76
N LYS A 28 13.13 39.86 -22.89
CA LYS A 28 14.00 40.99 -23.28
C LYS A 28 14.64 41.64 -22.05
N GLN A 29 15.72 41.06 -21.56
CA GLN A 29 16.82 41.84 -20.96
C GLN A 29 18.13 41.03 -21.01
N LYS A 30 19.20 41.75 -21.35
CA LYS A 30 20.46 41.26 -21.95
C LYS A 30 21.45 40.70 -20.92
N LYS A 31 22.23 39.71 -21.40
CA LYS A 31 23.69 39.52 -21.24
C LYS A 31 24.36 40.23 -20.05
N THR A 32 24.85 39.44 -19.09
CA THR A 32 26.27 39.29 -18.65
C THR A 32 26.30 38.60 -17.30
N GLY A 33 26.99 37.45 -17.18
CA GLY A 33 27.23 36.80 -15.89
C GLY A 33 27.24 35.28 -16.00
N LYS A 34 28.30 34.65 -15.48
CA LYS A 34 28.58 33.21 -15.48
C LYS A 34 27.32 32.36 -15.19
N ALA A 35 27.03 31.42 -16.07
CA ALA A 35 25.97 30.43 -15.90
C ALA A 35 26.31 29.51 -14.72
N VAL A 36 25.52 29.58 -13.65
CA VAL A 36 25.47 28.53 -12.62
C VAL A 36 24.64 27.39 -13.20
N PRO A 37 25.13 26.14 -13.22
CA PRO A 37 24.37 25.04 -13.79
C PRO A 37 23.16 24.76 -12.90
N VAL A 38 21.97 25.02 -13.43
CA VAL A 38 20.72 24.56 -12.83
C VAL A 38 20.65 23.06 -13.07
N THR A 39 21.05 22.26 -12.08
CA THR A 39 20.84 20.81 -12.11
C THR A 39 19.35 20.51 -12.04
N PRO A 40 18.78 19.77 -13.00
CA PRO A 40 17.38 19.38 -12.92
C PRO A 40 17.20 18.43 -11.74
N PHE A 41 16.14 18.67 -10.96
CA PHE A 41 15.74 17.87 -9.80
C PHE A 41 15.62 16.36 -10.09
N THR A 42 15.48 15.97 -11.36
CA THR A 42 15.52 14.57 -11.82
C THR A 42 16.80 13.84 -11.43
N LYS A 43 17.96 14.53 -11.42
CA LYS A 43 19.23 13.92 -11.02
C LYS A 43 19.34 13.70 -9.50
N LEU A 44 18.55 14.43 -8.72
CA LEU A 44 18.43 14.21 -7.27
C LEU A 44 17.45 13.08 -6.94
N LEU A 45 16.48 12.84 -7.83
CA LEU A 45 15.53 11.72 -7.72
C LEU A 45 16.14 10.39 -8.21
N GLU A 46 17.21 10.44 -9.00
CA GLU A 46 17.96 9.26 -9.49
C GLU A 46 18.95 8.69 -8.47
N THR A 47 19.08 9.26 -7.27
CA THR A 47 20.09 8.85 -6.27
C THR A 47 19.51 8.30 -4.96
N GLU A 48 18.20 8.28 -4.78
CA GLU A 48 17.61 7.68 -3.59
C GLU A 48 16.96 6.39 -4.04
N ASP A 49 17.67 5.28 -3.77
CA ASP A 49 17.20 3.90 -3.76
C ASP A 49 15.93 3.65 -4.56
N GLU A 50 16.05 2.95 -5.70
CA GLU A 50 15.00 2.03 -6.14
C GLU A 50 14.38 1.46 -4.86
N PRO A 51 13.06 1.65 -4.58
CA PRO A 51 12.48 1.08 -3.39
C PRO A 51 12.87 -0.38 -3.51
N VAL A 52 13.75 -0.85 -2.62
CA VAL A 52 14.20 -2.23 -2.65
C VAL A 52 12.91 -2.97 -2.43
N VAL A 53 12.29 -3.38 -3.55
CA VAL A 53 11.23 -4.35 -3.58
C VAL A 53 12.00 -5.52 -3.06
N THR A 54 11.99 -5.66 -1.73
CA THR A 54 12.70 -6.72 -1.04
C THR A 54 12.13 -7.94 -1.71
N SER A 55 12.94 -8.50 -2.60
CA SER A 55 12.59 -9.65 -3.39
C SER A 55 12.33 -10.66 -2.32
N ILE A 56 11.05 -10.99 -2.13
CA ILE A 56 10.63 -11.94 -1.13
C ILE A 56 11.54 -13.15 -1.36
N PRO A 57 12.29 -13.64 -0.34
CA PRO A 57 13.23 -14.73 -0.52
C PRO A 57 12.44 -15.97 -0.95
N LEU A 58 12.32 -16.14 -2.26
CA LEU A 58 11.64 -17.24 -2.88
C LEU A 58 12.72 -18.19 -3.40
N PRO A 59 12.56 -19.51 -3.21
CA PRO A 59 13.43 -20.48 -3.86
C PRO A 59 13.48 -20.24 -5.38
N GLU A 60 14.68 -20.25 -5.95
CA GLU A 60 14.86 -20.02 -7.40
C GLU A 60 14.18 -21.16 -8.20
N GLY A 61 13.47 -20.79 -9.28
CA GLY A 61 12.88 -21.75 -10.23
C GLY A 61 11.43 -22.18 -9.95
N LEU A 62 10.74 -21.59 -8.97
CA LEU A 62 9.34 -21.89 -8.70
C LEU A 62 8.40 -21.23 -9.72
N SER A 63 7.38 -21.97 -10.14
CA SER A 63 6.23 -21.41 -10.85
C SER A 63 5.43 -20.47 -9.95
N ALA A 64 4.62 -19.59 -10.55
CA ALA A 64 3.86 -18.58 -9.80
C ALA A 64 2.93 -19.21 -8.74
N SER A 65 2.37 -20.39 -9.05
CA SER A 65 1.53 -21.18 -8.13
C SER A 65 2.33 -21.81 -6.99
N GLU A 66 3.54 -22.30 -7.26
CA GLU A 66 4.38 -22.92 -6.22
C GLU A 66 4.94 -21.88 -5.26
N ALA A 67 5.34 -20.71 -5.75
CA ALA A 67 5.75 -19.58 -4.91
C ALA A 67 4.59 -19.09 -4.01
N LEU A 68 3.36 -19.09 -4.53
CA LEU A 68 2.17 -18.75 -3.74
C LEU A 68 1.92 -19.79 -2.64
N GLN A 69 1.99 -21.08 -2.97
CA GLN A 69 1.82 -22.16 -2.01
C GLN A 69 2.88 -22.08 -0.91
N TYR A 70 4.14 -21.85 -1.29
CA TYR A 70 5.24 -21.69 -0.34
C TYR A 70 5.00 -20.55 0.65
N LEU A 71 4.55 -19.38 0.18
CA LEU A 71 4.23 -18.25 1.05
C LEU A 71 3.04 -18.54 1.97
N LEU A 72 2.04 -19.26 1.47
CA LEU A 72 0.89 -19.67 2.27
C LEU A 72 1.30 -20.67 3.37
N ASP A 73 2.22 -21.59 3.06
CA ASP A 73 2.78 -22.54 4.03
C ASP A 73 3.62 -21.82 5.09
N GLN A 74 4.37 -20.77 4.73
CA GLN A 74 5.07 -19.92 5.71
C GLN A 74 4.08 -19.23 6.67
N VAL A 75 2.98 -18.68 6.14
CA VAL A 75 1.92 -18.08 6.97
C VAL A 75 1.32 -19.11 7.92
N HIS A 76 1.09 -20.33 7.45
CA HIS A 76 0.51 -21.41 8.25
C HIS A 76 1.45 -21.85 9.37
N THR A 77 2.73 -22.05 9.05
CA THR A 77 3.78 -22.41 10.00
C THR A 77 3.93 -21.34 11.09
N ALA A 78 4.00 -20.07 10.70
CA ALA A 78 4.08 -18.95 11.65
C ALA A 78 2.80 -18.83 12.50
N GLY A 79 1.64 -19.17 11.95
CA GLY A 79 0.37 -19.18 12.68
C GLY A 79 0.30 -20.28 13.75
N GLU A 80 0.74 -21.50 13.44
CA GLU A 80 0.81 -22.60 14.43
C GLU A 80 1.82 -22.28 15.55
N GLU A 81 2.98 -21.73 15.19
CA GLU A 81 3.96 -21.29 16.18
C GLU A 81 3.42 -20.19 17.11
N LEU A 82 2.67 -19.24 16.56
CA LEU A 82 2.04 -18.16 17.32
C LEU A 82 0.94 -18.68 18.26
N LYS A 83 0.20 -19.70 17.82
CA LYS A 83 -0.82 -20.39 18.60
C LYS A 83 -0.24 -21.18 19.77
N GLU A 84 0.92 -21.81 19.60
CA GLU A 84 1.62 -22.50 20.68
C GLU A 84 2.27 -21.51 21.66
N LYS A 85 2.90 -20.47 21.12
CA LYS A 85 3.73 -19.51 21.88
C LYS A 85 3.37 -18.08 21.48
N PRO A 86 2.39 -17.44 22.14
CA PRO A 86 1.97 -16.09 21.83
C PRO A 86 2.94 -15.05 22.41
N PHE A 87 4.17 -15.01 21.89
CA PHE A 87 5.21 -14.05 22.24
C PHE A 87 5.36 -12.98 21.17
N HIS A 88 6.04 -11.89 21.53
CA HIS A 88 6.32 -10.75 20.65
C HIS A 88 6.99 -11.17 19.33
N ASP A 89 8.00 -12.03 19.40
CA ASP A 89 8.76 -12.45 18.22
C ASP A 89 7.89 -13.24 17.23
N GLN A 90 6.98 -14.08 17.76
CA GLN A 90 6.11 -14.92 16.95
C GLN A 90 5.03 -14.11 16.23
N ILE A 91 4.47 -13.08 16.89
CA ILE A 91 3.51 -12.19 16.21
C ILE A 91 4.20 -11.34 15.15
N LEU A 92 5.45 -10.93 15.36
CA LEU A 92 6.24 -10.23 14.35
C LEU A 92 6.44 -11.12 13.12
N ARG A 93 6.90 -12.37 13.33
CA ARG A 93 7.09 -13.36 12.28
C ARG A 93 5.80 -13.65 11.50
N TYR A 94 4.67 -13.78 12.20
CA TYR A 94 3.37 -13.96 11.55
C TYR A 94 2.97 -12.75 10.71
N LYS A 95 3.14 -11.52 11.23
CA LYS A 95 2.87 -10.28 10.47
C LYS A 95 3.73 -10.18 9.21
N GLU A 96 5.01 -10.55 9.29
CA GLU A 96 5.93 -10.55 8.15
C GLU A 96 5.53 -11.58 7.10
N ALA A 97 5.21 -12.82 7.50
CA ALA A 97 4.76 -13.86 6.58
C ALA A 97 3.50 -13.42 5.81
N VAL A 98 2.50 -12.86 6.52
CA VAL A 98 1.27 -12.36 5.90
C VAL A 98 1.56 -11.19 4.95
N ARG A 99 2.44 -10.28 5.33
CA ARG A 99 2.85 -9.15 4.47
C ARG A 99 3.51 -9.63 3.18
N ASN A 100 4.41 -10.60 3.27
CA ASN A 100 5.09 -11.18 2.11
C ASN A 100 4.08 -11.85 1.17
N PHE A 101 3.13 -12.62 1.71
CA PHE A 101 2.06 -13.22 0.93
C PHE A 101 1.21 -12.17 0.21
N ILE A 102 0.72 -11.14 0.92
CA ILE A 102 -0.12 -10.08 0.32
C ILE A 102 0.65 -9.35 -0.77
N LYS A 103 1.92 -8.98 -0.52
CA LYS A 103 2.78 -8.31 -1.49
C LYS A 103 2.87 -9.12 -2.79
N TYR A 104 3.17 -10.41 -2.67
CA TYR A 104 3.25 -11.31 -3.82
C TYR A 104 1.91 -11.40 -4.58
N VAL A 105 0.78 -11.55 -3.88
CA VAL A 105 -0.55 -11.61 -4.54
C VAL A 105 -0.88 -10.32 -5.29
N VAL A 106 -0.56 -9.17 -4.70
CA VAL A 106 -0.79 -7.86 -5.31
C VAL A 106 0.06 -7.69 -6.56
N ASP A 107 1.36 -8.00 -6.49
CA ASP A 107 2.30 -7.91 -7.61
C ASP A 107 1.88 -8.82 -8.79
N ASN A 108 1.46 -10.06 -8.48
CA ASN A 108 0.97 -11.00 -9.49
C ASN A 108 -0.37 -10.54 -10.10
N THR A 109 -1.28 -9.97 -9.29
CA THR A 109 -2.57 -9.48 -9.79
C THR A 109 -2.38 -8.35 -10.81
N TYR A 110 -1.48 -7.40 -10.55
CA TYR A 110 -1.21 -6.31 -11.49
C TYR A 110 -0.62 -6.80 -12.82
N THR A 111 0.28 -7.79 -12.77
CA THR A 111 0.92 -8.37 -13.95
C THR A 111 -0.07 -9.11 -14.87
N VAL A 112 -1.08 -9.76 -14.29
CA VAL A 112 -2.12 -10.48 -15.06
C VAL A 112 -3.13 -9.52 -15.68
N GLU A 113 -3.48 -8.43 -14.99
CA GLU A 113 -4.53 -7.49 -15.42
C GLU A 113 -4.10 -6.50 -16.49
N GLU A 114 -2.81 -6.20 -16.67
CA GLU A 114 -2.33 -5.41 -17.83
C GLU A 114 -2.81 -6.02 -19.16
N LYS A 115 -3.08 -7.33 -19.18
CA LYS A 115 -3.58 -8.09 -20.33
C LYS A 115 -5.12 -8.04 -20.49
N MET A 116 -5.87 -7.54 -19.50
CA MET A 116 -7.34 -7.58 -19.44
C MET A 116 -7.90 -6.21 -19.00
N SER A 117 -8.31 -5.36 -19.95
CA SER A 117 -8.60 -3.92 -19.74
C SER A 117 -9.92 -3.56 -19.01
N GLY A 118 -10.37 -4.30 -17.98
CA GLY A 118 -11.67 -4.04 -17.32
C GLY A 118 -11.72 -4.34 -15.83
N THR A 119 -11.06 -3.52 -14.98
CA THR A 119 -10.67 -4.04 -13.65
C THR A 119 -10.75 -3.12 -12.41
N ASN A 120 -11.47 -2.00 -12.46
CA ASN A 120 -11.48 -1.09 -11.30
C ASN A 120 -12.25 -1.64 -10.06
N ILE A 121 -13.38 -2.34 -10.26
CA ILE A 121 -14.20 -2.88 -9.14
C ILE A 121 -13.46 -3.96 -8.34
N LEU A 122 -12.75 -4.86 -9.03
CA LEU A 122 -12.10 -6.00 -8.39
C LEU A 122 -10.94 -5.54 -7.51
N LYS A 123 -10.19 -4.52 -7.98
CA LYS A 123 -9.16 -3.82 -7.18
C LYS A 123 -9.75 -3.27 -5.88
N ARG A 124 -10.87 -2.55 -5.95
CA ARG A 124 -11.49 -1.96 -4.75
C ARG A 124 -11.90 -3.00 -3.70
N LYS A 125 -12.40 -4.17 -4.14
CA LYS A 125 -12.73 -5.28 -3.23
C LYS A 125 -11.49 -5.85 -2.57
N LYS A 126 -10.46 -6.18 -3.35
CA LYS A 126 -9.18 -6.71 -2.83
C LYS A 126 -8.51 -5.74 -1.86
N PHE A 127 -8.48 -4.45 -2.18
CA PHE A 127 -7.95 -3.42 -1.27
C PHE A 127 -8.70 -3.35 0.05
N THR A 128 -10.04 -3.40 0.01
CA THR A 128 -10.84 -3.45 1.24
C THR A 128 -10.49 -4.67 2.10
N ILE A 129 -10.34 -5.85 1.48
CA ILE A 129 -9.96 -7.08 2.19
C ILE A 129 -8.57 -6.92 2.83
N ILE A 130 -7.59 -6.39 2.10
CA ILE A 130 -6.23 -6.14 2.62
C ILE A 130 -6.28 -5.21 3.84
N GLN A 131 -7.06 -4.12 3.79
CA GLN A 131 -7.24 -3.21 4.94
C GLN A 131 -7.85 -3.92 6.15
N VAL A 132 -8.81 -4.82 5.93
CA VAL A 132 -9.43 -5.61 7.01
C VAL A 132 -8.42 -6.58 7.63
N ILE A 133 -7.58 -7.22 6.80
CA ILE A 133 -6.52 -8.11 7.28
C ILE A 133 -5.54 -7.34 8.17
N ASP A 134 -5.05 -6.20 7.71
CA ASP A 134 -4.10 -5.36 8.44
C ASP A 134 -4.64 -4.94 9.80
N LYS A 135 -5.90 -4.44 9.83
CA LYS A 135 -6.58 -4.10 11.08
C LYS A 135 -6.70 -5.28 12.04
N LYS A 136 -6.94 -6.49 11.54
CA LYS A 136 -7.06 -7.68 12.39
C LYS A 136 -5.71 -8.14 12.95
N LEU A 137 -4.65 -8.05 12.14
CA LEU A 137 -3.28 -8.29 12.60
C LEU A 137 -2.88 -7.33 13.73
N ASP A 138 -3.21 -6.06 13.59
CA ASP A 138 -2.92 -5.07 14.63
C ASP A 138 -3.71 -5.31 15.91
N GLN A 139 -5.00 -5.67 15.80
CA GLN A 139 -5.79 -6.05 16.96
C GLN A 139 -5.25 -7.30 17.66
N LEU A 140 -4.79 -8.29 16.87
CA LEU A 140 -4.18 -9.50 17.41
C LEU A 140 -2.88 -9.16 18.16
N ALA A 141 -2.01 -8.37 17.53
CA ALA A 141 -0.76 -7.93 18.14
C ALA A 141 -0.99 -7.12 19.42
N ALA A 142 -1.90 -6.15 19.39
CA ALA A 142 -2.26 -5.36 20.57
C ALA A 142 -2.81 -6.24 21.70
N GLY A 143 -3.68 -7.22 21.38
CA GLY A 143 -4.24 -8.13 22.37
C GLY A 143 -3.20 -9.04 23.03
N ILE A 144 -2.23 -9.54 22.25
CA ILE A 144 -1.12 -10.36 22.75
C ILE A 144 -0.19 -9.52 23.62
N LEU A 145 0.22 -8.34 23.14
CA LEU A 145 1.12 -7.45 23.88
C LEU A 145 0.52 -6.92 25.18
N ALA A 146 -0.79 -6.70 25.20
CA ALA A 146 -1.50 -6.30 26.42
C ALA A 146 -1.74 -7.47 27.40
N GLY A 147 -1.43 -8.71 27.02
CA GLY A 147 -1.72 -9.91 27.82
C GLY A 147 -3.22 -10.19 27.98
N GLN A 148 -4.07 -9.62 27.13
CA GLN A 148 -5.53 -9.71 27.23
C GLN A 148 -6.14 -10.79 26.31
N ALA A 149 -5.37 -11.28 25.34
CA ALA A 149 -5.83 -12.30 24.41
C ALA A 149 -5.75 -13.70 25.03
N ASN A 150 -6.89 -14.38 25.15
CA ASN A 150 -6.90 -15.79 25.52
C ASN A 150 -6.64 -16.68 24.28
N GLN A 151 -6.27 -17.94 24.50
CA GLN A 151 -5.85 -18.83 23.41
C GLN A 151 -6.96 -19.12 22.39
N ILE A 152 -8.23 -19.16 22.82
CA ILE A 152 -9.39 -19.33 21.94
C ILE A 152 -9.56 -18.11 21.02
N GLN A 153 -9.40 -16.89 21.56
CA GLN A 153 -9.48 -15.66 20.75
C GLN A 153 -8.33 -15.57 19.75
N ILE A 154 -7.12 -15.98 20.14
CA ILE A 154 -5.98 -16.03 19.24
C ILE A 154 -6.28 -16.98 18.08
N LEU A 155 -6.71 -18.20 18.36
CA LEU A 155 -7.09 -19.18 17.34
C LEU A 155 -8.17 -18.64 16.40
N SER A 156 -9.25 -18.09 16.97
CA SER A 156 -10.34 -17.51 16.18
C SER A 156 -9.86 -16.38 15.25
N LYS A 157 -8.96 -15.51 15.73
CA LYS A 157 -8.38 -14.44 14.91
C LYS A 157 -7.46 -14.99 13.80
N LEU A 158 -6.68 -16.03 14.08
CA LEU A 158 -5.84 -16.68 13.08
C LEU A 158 -6.67 -17.31 11.96
N ASP A 159 -7.73 -18.04 12.31
CA ASP A 159 -8.64 -18.66 11.33
C ASP A 159 -9.35 -17.61 10.48
N GLU A 160 -9.77 -16.50 11.09
CA GLU A 160 -10.40 -15.40 10.37
C GLU A 160 -9.43 -14.73 9.38
N ILE A 161 -8.19 -14.45 9.80
CA ILE A 161 -7.15 -13.91 8.91
C ILE A 161 -6.88 -14.88 7.77
N LYS A 162 -6.75 -16.18 8.05
CA LYS A 162 -6.55 -17.22 7.03
C LYS A 162 -7.70 -17.23 6.01
N GLY A 163 -8.95 -17.14 6.45
CA GLY A 163 -10.10 -17.06 5.57
C GLY A 163 -10.06 -15.83 4.64
N LEU A 164 -9.66 -14.68 5.18
CA LEU A 164 -9.48 -13.45 4.39
C LEU A 164 -8.34 -13.58 3.37
N LEU A 165 -7.25 -14.26 3.70
CA LEU A 165 -6.15 -14.51 2.77
C LEU A 165 -6.57 -15.42 1.62
N ILE A 166 -7.34 -16.48 1.89
CA ILE A 166 -7.89 -17.36 0.85
C ILE A 166 -8.83 -16.57 -0.07
N ASN A 167 -9.63 -15.65 0.48
CA ASN A 167 -10.53 -14.80 -0.30
C ASN A 167 -9.79 -13.85 -1.27
N LEU A 168 -8.51 -13.54 -1.04
CA LEU A 168 -7.71 -12.77 -2.00
C LEU A 168 -7.35 -13.55 -3.27
N LEU A 169 -7.38 -14.88 -3.21
CA LEU A 169 -7.06 -15.78 -4.31
C LEU A 169 -8.27 -16.09 -5.21
N GLN A 170 -9.48 -15.79 -4.73
CA GLN A 170 -10.74 -16.08 -5.41
C GLN A 170 -11.17 -14.96 -6.37
#